data_AF-A0A8D2LAR7-F1
#
_entry.id   AF-A0A8D2LAR7-F1
#
_cell.length_a   1.000
_cell.length_b   1.000
_cell.length_c   1.000
_cell.angle_alpha   90.00
_cell.angle_beta   90.00
_cell.angle_gamma   90.00
#
_symmetry.space_group_name_H-M   'P 1'
#
loop_
_entity.id
_entity.type
_entity.pdbx_description
1 polymer ?
#
loop_
_entity_poly.entity_id
_entity_poly.type
_entity_poly.pdbx_seq_one_letter_code
_entity_poly.pdbx_strand_id
1 'polypeptide(L)'
;MASKGRPFLVVVAHLLFIKFVTLINPQAVDLDAYKKKLEEAIKIYERRLSQIIWRALPQEEKEKFKHDKPVSYVDHKESLLQGLENAGWPITYDEVMLLEDEILTGLTYLHQATELQAASREEAQRICPLQINPTKEQKRKMFDALKGKKVVARSECTGFYYPGIVVRTITPFYALVDFIKGHTEIVPLKFIMPVGGAMPCPSLQVGDYVFVRIRKQLGDEHYVPGVIIATPNKADLEDKLYTVLKYNNRKEHCVRNGLIKISQRRYTCSCLCIYTSMCKMTYYQTRLQVKFQEE
;
A
#
# COMPACT_ATOMS: atom_id res chain seq x y z
N MET A 1 -21.42 -19.20 -30.46
CA MET A 1 -21.15 -19.81 -29.14
C MET A 1 -19.95 -19.11 -28.53
N ALA A 2 -20.19 -18.16 -27.63
CA ALA A 2 -19.16 -17.29 -27.06
C ALA A 2 -18.85 -17.70 -25.63
N SER A 3 -17.65 -18.23 -25.38
CA SER A 3 -17.13 -18.45 -24.03
C SER A 3 -16.64 -17.12 -23.46
N LYS A 4 -17.38 -16.54 -22.51
CA LYS A 4 -16.95 -15.33 -21.81
C LYS A 4 -15.91 -15.71 -20.75
N GLY A 5 -14.67 -15.26 -20.97
CA GLY A 5 -13.59 -15.33 -19.99
C GLY A 5 -13.94 -14.53 -18.73
N ARG A 6 -13.67 -15.13 -17.56
CA ARG A 6 -13.74 -14.45 -16.26
C ARG A 6 -12.51 -13.55 -16.12
N PRO A 7 -12.64 -12.29 -15.66
CA PRO A 7 -11.47 -11.50 -15.30
C PRO A 7 -10.92 -11.99 -13.96
N PHE A 8 -9.73 -12.59 -14.00
CA PHE A 8 -8.90 -12.82 -12.82
C PHE A 8 -8.48 -11.47 -12.24
N LEU A 9 -9.16 -11.00 -11.21
CA LEU A 9 -8.72 -9.88 -10.39
C LEU A 9 -7.74 -10.43 -9.33
N VAL A 10 -6.49 -10.64 -9.71
CA VAL A 10 -5.42 -11.00 -8.77
C VAL A 10 -5.03 -9.72 -8.01
N VAL A 11 -5.67 -9.48 -6.87
CA VAL A 11 -5.19 -8.48 -5.90
C VAL A 11 -4.08 -9.14 -5.11
N VAL A 12 -2.84 -8.74 -5.41
CA VAL A 12 -1.64 -9.27 -4.79
C VAL A 12 -1.52 -8.72 -3.36
N ALA A 13 -2.00 -9.47 -2.37
CA ALA A 13 -1.62 -9.30 -0.98
C ALA A 13 -0.29 -10.04 -0.74
N HIS A 14 0.77 -9.33 -0.37
CA HIS A 14 2.02 -9.96 0.05
C HIS A 14 2.01 -10.21 1.55
N LEU A 15 1.99 -11.48 1.94
CA LEU A 15 2.37 -11.95 3.27
C LEU A 15 3.88 -11.81 3.42
N LEU A 16 4.31 -10.96 4.36
CA LEU A 16 5.69 -10.90 4.87
C LEU A 16 5.67 -11.24 6.35
N PHE A 17 6.64 -12.05 6.76
CA PHE A 17 6.78 -12.78 8.01
C PHE A 17 7.08 -11.91 9.26
N ILE A 18 6.57 -10.68 9.30
CA ILE A 18 6.60 -9.82 10.49
C ILE A 18 5.24 -9.13 10.49
N LYS A 19 4.51 -9.20 11.61
CA LYS A 19 3.13 -8.72 11.81
C LYS A 19 2.94 -7.21 11.57
N PHE A 20 3.17 -6.72 10.36
CA PHE A 20 2.84 -5.37 9.92
C PHE A 20 2.45 -5.42 8.44
N VAL A 21 1.14 -5.45 8.19
CA VAL A 21 0.57 -5.24 6.86
C VAL A 21 0.70 -3.76 6.53
N THR A 22 1.75 -3.38 5.81
CA THR A 22 1.91 -2.00 5.34
C THR A 22 1.11 -1.82 4.04
N LEU A 23 -0.09 -1.24 4.14
CA LEU A 23 -0.91 -0.93 2.96
C LEU A 23 -0.24 0.17 2.12
N ILE A 24 0.05 -0.14 0.86
CA ILE A 24 0.71 0.77 -0.08
C ILE A 24 -0.26 1.82 -0.65
N ASN A 25 -1.57 1.64 -0.47
CA ASN A 25 -2.58 2.61 -0.88
C ASN A 25 -3.90 2.41 -0.09
N PRO A 26 -4.00 2.90 1.15
CA PRO A 26 -5.16 2.67 2.00
C PRO A 26 -6.47 3.30 1.50
N GLN A 27 -6.40 4.21 0.52
CA GLN A 27 -7.58 4.87 -0.07
C GLN A 27 -8.01 4.33 -1.44
N ALA A 28 -7.20 3.50 -2.10
CA ALA A 28 -7.59 2.88 -3.38
C ALA A 28 -8.29 1.53 -3.22
N VAL A 29 -8.21 0.93 -2.03
CA VAL A 29 -9.00 -0.25 -1.68
C VAL A 29 -10.33 0.26 -1.14
N ASP A 30 -11.43 -0.02 -1.87
CA ASP A 30 -12.79 0.26 -1.40
C ASP A 30 -13.13 -0.69 -0.26
N LEU A 31 -12.71 -0.33 0.95
CA LEU A 31 -12.96 -1.09 2.17
C LEU A 31 -14.46 -1.16 2.48
N ASP A 32 -15.26 -0.18 2.06
CA ASP A 32 -16.70 -0.18 2.30
C ASP A 32 -17.40 -1.21 1.40
N ALA A 33 -17.03 -1.28 0.11
CA ALA A 33 -17.50 -2.34 -0.78
C ALA A 33 -16.98 -3.73 -0.39
N TYR A 34 -15.74 -3.83 0.10
CA TYR A 34 -15.19 -5.08 0.62
C TYR A 34 -15.98 -5.57 1.85
N LYS A 35 -16.18 -4.70 2.85
CA LYS A 35 -16.97 -5.01 4.07
C LYS A 35 -18.38 -5.45 3.71
N LYS A 36 -19.06 -4.72 2.82
CA LYS A 36 -20.42 -5.06 2.40
C LYS A 36 -20.49 -6.46 1.75
N LYS A 37 -19.56 -6.77 0.84
CA LYS A 37 -19.48 -8.11 0.22
C LYS A 37 -19.16 -9.19 1.25
N LEU A 38 -18.30 -8.89 2.21
CA LEU A 38 -17.91 -9.82 3.28
C LEU A 38 -19.10 -10.09 4.23
N GLU A 39 -19.86 -9.06 4.62
CA GLU A 39 -21.09 -9.21 5.40
C GLU A 39 -22.15 -10.02 4.65
N GLU A 40 -22.31 -9.80 3.34
CA GLU A 40 -23.20 -10.60 2.50
C GLU A 40 -22.75 -12.07 2.45
N ALA A 41 -21.45 -12.34 2.34
CA ALA A 41 -20.90 -13.69 2.39
C ALA A 41 -21.11 -14.37 3.74
N ILE A 42 -20.81 -13.69 4.86
CA ILE A 42 -21.05 -14.19 6.22
C ILE A 42 -22.52 -14.59 6.40
N LYS A 43 -23.45 -13.73 5.97
CA LYS A 43 -24.89 -14.03 6.02
C LYS A 43 -25.28 -15.26 5.21
N ILE A 44 -24.61 -15.52 4.09
CA ILE A 44 -24.84 -16.73 3.28
C ILE A 44 -24.36 -17.97 4.06
N TYR A 45 -23.19 -17.92 4.68
CA TYR A 45 -22.65 -19.03 5.47
C TYR A 45 -23.49 -19.30 6.72
N GLU A 46 -23.93 -18.27 7.45
CA GLU A 46 -24.83 -18.39 8.61
C GLU A 46 -26.18 -19.04 8.23
N ARG A 47 -26.77 -18.62 7.10
CA ARG A 47 -28.00 -19.23 6.58
C ARG A 47 -27.79 -20.69 6.20
N ARG A 48 -26.67 -21.00 5.56
CA ARG A 48 -26.33 -22.37 5.17
C ARG A 48 -26.15 -23.27 6.39
N LEU A 49 -25.44 -22.79 7.41
CA LEU A 49 -25.24 -23.49 8.67
C LEU A 49 -26.58 -23.75 9.38
N SER A 50 -27.42 -22.72 9.50
CA SER A 50 -28.76 -22.82 10.07
C SER A 50 -29.64 -23.82 9.30
N GLN A 51 -29.54 -23.87 7.97
CA GLN A 51 -30.28 -24.84 7.14
C GLN A 51 -29.78 -26.28 7.29
N ILE A 52 -28.47 -26.50 7.34
CA ILE A 52 -27.89 -27.84 7.51
C ILE A 52 -28.35 -28.42 8.86
N ILE A 53 -28.21 -27.62 9.91
CA ILE A 53 -28.61 -28.01 11.27
C ILE A 53 -30.12 -28.23 11.33
N TRP A 54 -30.92 -27.33 10.77
CA TRP A 54 -32.37 -27.51 10.73
C TRP A 54 -32.79 -28.76 9.97
N ARG A 55 -32.14 -29.13 8.86
CA ARG A 55 -32.44 -30.38 8.16
C ARG A 55 -32.06 -31.62 8.97
N ALA A 56 -30.98 -31.53 9.73
CA ALA A 56 -30.45 -32.60 10.56
C ALA A 56 -31.29 -32.87 11.82
N LEU A 57 -31.99 -31.87 12.36
CA LEU A 57 -32.82 -32.05 13.56
C LEU A 57 -34.08 -32.93 13.30
N PRO A 58 -34.44 -33.83 14.23
CA PRO A 58 -35.69 -34.58 14.18
C PRO A 58 -36.92 -33.69 14.40
N GLN A 59 -38.09 -34.15 13.95
CA GLN A 59 -39.33 -33.37 13.98
C GLN A 59 -39.77 -32.98 15.40
N GLU A 60 -39.53 -33.87 16.38
CA GLU A 60 -39.82 -33.65 17.80
C GLU A 60 -39.06 -32.45 18.39
N GLU A 61 -37.80 -32.28 18.00
CA GLU A 61 -36.97 -31.15 18.44
C GLU A 61 -37.34 -29.86 17.70
N LYS A 62 -37.79 -29.95 16.44
CA LYS A 62 -38.26 -28.78 15.66
C LYS A 62 -39.54 -28.17 16.20
N GLU A 63 -40.48 -29.00 16.68
CA GLU A 63 -41.75 -28.53 17.23
C GLU A 63 -41.56 -27.66 18.48
N LYS A 64 -40.46 -27.85 19.23
CA LYS A 64 -40.10 -27.01 20.38
C LYS A 64 -39.89 -25.54 20.00
N PHE A 65 -39.45 -25.28 18.77
CA PHE A 65 -39.18 -23.92 18.28
C PHE A 65 -40.42 -23.23 17.70
N LYS A 66 -41.56 -23.93 17.52
CA LYS A 66 -42.81 -23.39 16.96
C LYS A 66 -42.65 -22.58 15.65
N HIS A 67 -41.58 -22.84 14.91
CA HIS A 67 -41.23 -22.14 13.69
C HIS A 67 -41.15 -23.13 12.53
N ASP A 68 -41.78 -22.78 11.41
CA ASP A 68 -41.76 -23.58 10.18
C ASP A 68 -40.50 -23.29 9.32
N LYS A 69 -39.62 -22.42 9.80
CA LYS A 69 -38.42 -21.95 9.11
C LYS A 69 -37.16 -22.24 9.94
N PRO A 70 -35.99 -22.43 9.27
CA PRO A 70 -34.72 -22.62 9.96
C PRO A 70 -34.45 -21.48 10.95
N VAL A 71 -34.29 -21.86 12.21
CA VAL A 71 -33.93 -20.95 13.30
C VAL A 71 -32.45 -20.58 13.18
N SER A 72 -32.12 -19.33 13.49
CA SER A 72 -30.74 -18.82 13.48
C SER A 72 -29.85 -19.65 14.41
N TYR A 73 -28.82 -20.26 13.85
CA TYR A 73 -27.89 -21.10 14.61
C TYR A 73 -27.17 -20.30 15.71
N VAL A 74 -26.76 -19.07 15.42
CA VAL A 74 -26.00 -18.23 16.36
C VAL A 74 -26.84 -17.92 17.61
N ASP A 75 -28.13 -17.65 17.44
CA ASP A 75 -29.01 -17.24 18.53
C ASP A 75 -29.45 -18.41 19.42
N HIS A 76 -29.50 -19.64 18.87
CA HIS A 76 -30.01 -20.83 19.56
C HIS A 76 -28.97 -21.96 19.60
N LYS A 77 -27.67 -21.61 19.61
CA LYS A 77 -26.55 -22.55 19.49
C LYS A 77 -26.66 -23.73 20.47
N GLU A 78 -26.85 -23.43 21.75
CA GLU A 78 -26.89 -24.45 22.82
C GLU A 78 -28.06 -25.43 22.63
N SER A 79 -29.27 -24.90 22.38
CA SER A 79 -30.47 -25.72 22.17
C SER A 79 -30.37 -26.61 20.92
N LEU A 80 -29.74 -26.09 19.85
CA LEU A 80 -29.55 -26.84 18.60
C LEU A 80 -28.48 -27.93 18.75
N LEU A 81 -27.38 -27.65 19.45
CA LEU A 81 -26.35 -28.64 19.75
C LEU A 81 -26.88 -29.77 20.64
N GLN A 82 -27.67 -29.43 21.66
CA GLN A 82 -28.31 -30.42 22.52
C GLN A 82 -29.30 -31.30 21.72
N GLY A 83 -30.06 -30.70 20.80
CA GLY A 83 -30.95 -31.44 19.89
C GLY A 83 -30.19 -32.38 18.94
N LEU A 84 -29.02 -31.97 18.45
CA LEU A 84 -28.15 -32.82 17.60
C LEU A 84 -27.52 -33.98 18.39
N GLU A 85 -27.14 -33.74 19.64
CA GLU A 85 -26.59 -34.77 20.53
C GLU A 85 -27.64 -35.84 20.85
N ASN A 86 -28.88 -35.43 21.17
CA ASN A 86 -30.02 -36.34 21.35
C ASN A 86 -30.35 -37.15 20.07
N ALA A 87 -30.14 -36.56 18.90
CA ALA A 87 -30.38 -37.18 17.60
C ALA A 87 -29.21 -38.07 17.12
N GLY A 88 -28.13 -38.19 17.89
CA GLY A 88 -26.98 -39.03 17.55
C GLY A 88 -26.11 -38.48 16.41
N TRP A 89 -26.06 -37.16 16.22
CA TRP A 89 -25.26 -36.49 15.19
C TRP A 89 -25.47 -37.01 13.76
N PRO A 90 -26.66 -36.77 13.17
CA PRO A 90 -26.98 -37.20 11.81
C PRO A 90 -26.20 -36.44 10.71
N ILE A 91 -25.36 -35.48 11.10
CA ILE A 91 -24.46 -34.69 10.27
C ILE A 91 -23.03 -34.84 10.77
N THR A 92 -22.07 -34.79 9.85
CA THR A 92 -20.65 -34.86 10.23
C THR A 92 -20.24 -33.60 10.99
N TYR A 93 -19.61 -33.80 12.15
CA TYR A 93 -19.10 -32.70 12.98
C TYR A 93 -18.16 -31.78 12.19
N ASP A 94 -17.35 -32.37 11.29
CA ASP A 94 -16.41 -31.66 10.43
C ASP A 94 -17.09 -30.62 9.52
N GLU A 95 -18.26 -30.90 8.97
CA GLU A 95 -18.99 -29.95 8.10
C GLU A 95 -19.52 -28.74 8.87
N VAL A 96 -19.94 -28.94 10.12
CA VAL A 96 -20.39 -27.86 11.02
C VAL A 96 -19.19 -27.00 11.42
N MET A 97 -18.09 -27.65 11.82
CA MET A 97 -16.85 -26.99 12.24
C MET A 97 -16.24 -26.14 11.12
N LEU A 98 -16.19 -26.64 9.89
CA LEU A 98 -15.66 -25.89 8.75
C LEU A 98 -16.46 -24.62 8.46
N LEU A 99 -17.80 -24.68 8.59
CA LEU A 99 -18.66 -23.52 8.41
C LEU A 99 -18.53 -22.51 9.55
N GLU A 100 -18.40 -22.98 10.79
CA GLU A 100 -18.12 -22.11 11.95
C GLU A 100 -16.77 -21.39 11.81
N ASP A 101 -15.73 -22.10 11.37
CA ASP A 101 -14.38 -21.53 11.18
C ASP A 101 -14.35 -20.50 10.04
N GLU A 102 -15.05 -20.75 8.93
CA GLU A 102 -15.16 -19.79 7.83
C GLU A 102 -15.91 -18.52 8.24
N ILE A 103 -16.98 -18.66 9.04
CA ILE A 103 -17.71 -17.51 9.61
C ILE A 103 -16.80 -16.71 10.55
N LEU A 104 -16.07 -17.39 11.44
CA LEU A 104 -15.15 -16.76 12.39
C LEU A 104 -14.00 -16.05 11.68
N THR A 105 -13.46 -16.67 10.63
CA THR A 105 -12.46 -16.07 9.75
C THR A 105 -13.02 -14.82 9.05
N GLY A 106 -14.23 -14.90 8.52
CA GLY A 106 -14.94 -13.75 7.94
C GLY A 106 -15.13 -12.59 8.92
N LEU A 107 -15.56 -12.88 10.15
CA LEU A 107 -15.71 -11.87 11.22
C LEU A 107 -14.36 -11.24 11.60
N THR A 108 -13.29 -12.04 11.64
CA THR A 108 -11.93 -11.56 11.90
C THR A 108 -11.47 -10.60 10.80
N TYR A 109 -11.70 -10.94 9.53
CA TYR A 109 -11.40 -10.04 8.41
C TYR A 109 -12.23 -8.76 8.42
N LEU A 110 -13.49 -8.84 8.84
CA LEU A 110 -14.35 -7.67 9.02
C LEU A 110 -13.76 -6.74 10.09
N HIS A 111 -13.36 -7.31 11.23
CA HIS A 111 -12.73 -6.58 12.32
C HIS A 111 -11.42 -5.92 11.86
N GLN A 112 -10.53 -6.68 11.21
CA GLN A 112 -9.30 -6.14 10.64
C GLN A 112 -9.56 -5.01 9.63
N ALA A 113 -10.58 -5.14 8.77
CA ALA A 113 -10.96 -4.07 7.84
C ALA A 113 -11.51 -2.83 8.57
N THR A 114 -12.16 -2.99 9.73
CA THR A 114 -12.57 -1.85 10.58
C THR A 114 -11.39 -1.16 11.24
N GLU A 115 -10.46 -1.93 11.81
CA GLU A 115 -9.23 -1.40 12.41
C GLU A 115 -8.36 -0.69 11.36
N LEU A 116 -8.22 -1.27 10.17
CA LEU A 116 -7.51 -0.65 9.05
C LEU A 116 -8.15 0.67 8.61
N GLN A 117 -9.48 0.74 8.58
CA GLN A 117 -10.18 1.98 8.26
C GLN A 117 -10.00 3.04 9.36
N ALA A 118 -10.00 2.63 10.63
CA ALA A 118 -9.76 3.52 11.77
C ALA A 118 -8.32 4.06 11.76
N ALA A 119 -7.33 3.16 11.63
CA ALA A 119 -5.92 3.51 11.52
C ALA A 119 -5.64 4.43 10.33
N SER A 120 -6.26 4.20 9.17
CA SER A 120 -6.15 5.10 8.02
C SER A 120 -6.72 6.50 8.29
N ARG A 121 -7.81 6.61 9.05
CA ARG A 121 -8.40 7.91 9.45
C ARG A 121 -7.52 8.61 10.48
N GLU A 122 -6.98 7.89 11.44
CA GLU A 122 -6.05 8.44 12.44
C GLU A 122 -4.73 8.90 11.82
N GLU A 123 -4.17 8.16 10.87
CA GLU A 123 -2.96 8.57 10.16
C GLU A 123 -3.22 9.82 9.30
N ALA A 124 -4.41 9.93 8.68
CA ALA A 124 -4.84 11.15 8.00
C ALA A 124 -5.00 12.35 8.97
N GLN A 125 -5.39 12.12 10.23
CA GLN A 125 -5.51 13.16 11.26
C GLN A 125 -4.15 13.53 11.88
N ARG A 126 -3.24 12.57 12.13
CA ARG A 126 -1.88 12.84 12.63
C ARG A 126 -1.02 13.63 11.62
N ILE A 127 -1.34 13.54 10.34
CA ILE A 127 -0.67 14.30 9.27
C ILE A 127 -1.25 15.73 9.14
N CYS A 128 -2.34 16.08 9.85
CA CYS A 128 -2.99 17.40 9.75
C CYS A 128 -3.41 17.98 11.12
N PRO A 129 -2.60 18.85 11.76
CA PRO A 129 -3.18 19.90 12.58
C PRO A 129 -3.58 21.04 11.64
N LEU A 130 -4.88 21.20 11.39
CA LEU A 130 -5.63 22.43 11.04
C LEU A 130 -6.82 22.08 10.15
N GLN A 131 -8.00 22.01 10.78
CA GLN A 131 -9.25 22.20 10.06
C GLN A 131 -9.32 23.66 9.57
N ILE A 132 -9.30 23.83 8.26
CA ILE A 132 -9.94 24.98 7.62
C ILE A 132 -10.78 24.38 6.50
N ASN A 133 -12.11 24.46 6.63
CA ASN A 133 -13.05 24.07 5.58
C ASN A 133 -13.02 25.14 4.47
N PRO A 134 -12.65 24.83 3.21
CA PRO A 134 -12.87 25.74 2.10
C PRO A 134 -14.07 25.26 1.26
N THR A 135 -14.91 26.21 0.87
CA THR A 135 -16.07 26.04 0.00
C THR A 135 -15.68 25.53 -1.40
N LYS A 136 -16.64 24.83 -2.04
CA LYS A 136 -16.45 23.95 -3.21
C LYS A 136 -15.81 24.59 -4.45
N GLU A 137 -15.76 25.92 -4.57
CA GLU A 137 -15.17 26.61 -5.72
C GLU A 137 -13.65 26.80 -5.65
N GLN A 138 -13.04 26.85 -4.45
CA GLN A 138 -11.59 26.96 -4.30
C GLN A 138 -10.84 25.63 -4.56
N LYS A 139 -11.54 24.49 -4.45
CA LYS A 139 -10.95 23.16 -4.69
C LYS A 139 -10.41 22.99 -6.11
N ARG A 140 -11.11 23.49 -7.15
CA ARG A 140 -10.70 23.25 -8.55
C ARG A 140 -9.42 24.02 -8.96
N LYS A 141 -9.14 25.18 -8.35
CA LYS A 141 -7.91 25.95 -8.64
C LYS A 141 -6.69 25.46 -7.86
N MET A 142 -6.88 24.84 -6.69
CA MET A 142 -5.77 24.41 -5.81
C MET A 142 -5.12 23.09 -6.25
N PHE A 143 -5.86 22.19 -6.90
CA PHE A 143 -5.32 20.88 -7.32
C PHE A 143 -4.30 20.95 -8.47
N ASP A 144 -4.26 22.03 -9.25
CA ASP A 144 -3.45 22.10 -10.46
C ASP A 144 -2.12 22.88 -10.32
N ALA A 145 -1.74 23.30 -9.10
CA ALA A 145 -0.54 24.10 -8.87
C ALA A 145 0.79 23.41 -9.28
N LEU A 146 0.80 22.08 -9.38
CA LEU A 146 1.96 21.30 -9.79
C LEU A 146 1.91 20.84 -11.25
N LYS A 147 0.76 20.96 -11.94
CA LYS A 147 0.61 20.46 -13.30
C LYS A 147 1.57 21.14 -14.27
N GLY A 148 2.19 20.34 -15.12
CA GLY A 148 3.19 20.77 -16.10
C GLY A 148 4.56 21.13 -15.51
N LYS A 149 4.73 21.09 -14.17
CA LYS A 149 6.03 21.40 -13.56
C LYS A 149 6.99 20.22 -13.73
N LYS A 150 8.25 20.55 -14.00
CA LYS A 150 9.37 19.62 -13.97
C LYS A 150 9.65 19.23 -12.52
N VAL A 151 9.80 17.94 -12.28
CA VAL A 151 9.98 17.38 -10.96
C VAL A 151 11.05 16.29 -10.97
N VAL A 152 11.62 16.03 -9.80
CA VAL A 152 12.33 14.81 -9.48
C VAL A 152 11.43 14.02 -8.53
N ALA A 153 11.00 12.84 -8.96
CA ALA A 153 10.01 12.03 -8.28
C ALA A 153 10.53 10.60 -8.05
N ARG A 154 10.12 9.97 -6.94
CA ARG A 154 10.52 8.59 -6.61
C ARG A 154 9.79 7.60 -7.51
N SER A 155 10.52 6.65 -8.13
CA SER A 155 9.91 5.47 -8.73
C SER A 155 9.60 4.43 -7.65
N GLU A 156 8.48 3.75 -7.77
CA GLU A 156 8.12 2.66 -6.87
C GLU A 156 9.00 1.41 -7.11
N CYS A 157 9.33 1.14 -8.37
CA CYS A 157 10.07 -0.05 -8.79
C CYS A 157 11.48 -0.12 -8.21
N THR A 158 12.24 0.98 -8.27
CA THR A 158 13.65 1.00 -7.82
C THR A 158 13.86 1.73 -6.50
N GLY A 159 12.90 2.56 -6.06
CA GLY A 159 13.08 3.46 -4.93
C GLY A 159 13.98 4.66 -5.22
N PHE A 160 14.62 4.73 -6.40
CA PHE A 160 15.39 5.89 -6.84
C PHE A 160 14.49 7.02 -7.33
N TYR A 161 15.08 8.19 -7.46
CA TYR A 161 14.39 9.39 -7.92
C TYR A 161 14.75 9.68 -9.37
N TYR A 162 13.76 9.97 -10.20
CA TYR A 162 13.95 10.23 -11.62
C TYR A 162 13.34 11.58 -12.02
N PRO A 163 13.92 12.24 -13.04
CA PRO A 163 13.32 13.44 -13.60
C PRO A 163 12.02 13.08 -14.34
N GLY A 164 11.02 13.95 -14.21
CA GLY A 164 9.71 13.80 -14.86
C GLY A 164 8.92 15.10 -14.87
N ILE A 165 7.69 15.02 -15.39
CA ILE A 165 6.73 16.12 -15.48
C ILE A 165 5.44 15.69 -14.81
N VAL A 166 4.87 16.54 -13.97
CA VAL A 166 3.56 16.25 -13.36
C VAL A 166 2.46 16.45 -14.40
N VAL A 167 1.75 15.38 -14.74
CA VAL A 167 0.63 15.40 -15.70
C VAL A 167 -0.60 16.03 -15.07
N ARG A 168 -0.94 15.57 -13.86
CA ARG A 168 -2.06 16.08 -13.06
C ARG A 168 -1.95 15.60 -11.62
N THR A 169 -2.51 16.36 -10.70
CA THR A 169 -2.75 15.90 -9.33
C THR A 169 -4.01 15.04 -9.30
N ILE A 170 -3.95 13.84 -8.72
CA ILE A 170 -5.10 12.93 -8.62
C ILE A 170 -5.87 13.19 -7.33
N THR A 171 -5.15 13.33 -6.22
CA THR A 171 -5.71 13.66 -4.90
C THR A 171 -4.78 14.66 -4.19
N PRO A 172 -5.15 15.23 -3.02
CA PRO A 172 -4.26 16.14 -2.29
C PRO A 172 -2.88 15.54 -1.94
N PHE A 173 -2.76 14.21 -2.00
CA PHE A 173 -1.57 13.48 -1.58
C PHE A 173 -0.87 12.71 -2.71
N TYR A 174 -1.49 12.59 -3.89
CA TYR A 174 -0.94 11.84 -5.02
C TYR A 174 -1.02 12.62 -6.34
N ALA A 175 0.02 12.50 -7.17
CA ALA A 175 0.05 13.06 -8.52
C ALA A 175 0.50 12.01 -9.53
N LEU A 176 0.01 12.14 -10.76
CA LEU A 176 0.48 11.36 -11.91
C LEU A 176 1.71 12.05 -12.48
N VAL A 177 2.84 11.34 -12.49
CA VAL A 177 4.13 11.84 -13.01
C VAL A 177 4.49 11.05 -14.25
N ASP A 178 4.75 11.77 -15.34
CA ASP A 178 5.33 11.22 -16.55
C ASP A 178 6.86 11.33 -16.47
N PHE A 179 7.53 10.20 -16.32
CA PHE A 179 8.98 10.16 -16.26
C PHE A 179 9.58 10.27 -17.66
N ILE A 180 10.74 10.91 -17.78
CA ILE A 180 11.40 11.15 -19.08
C ILE A 180 11.61 9.86 -19.89
N LYS A 181 11.65 8.69 -19.23
CA LYS A 181 11.76 7.38 -19.88
C LYS A 181 10.43 6.83 -20.45
N GLY A 182 9.41 7.67 -20.60
CA GLY A 182 8.15 7.33 -21.26
C GLY A 182 7.20 6.44 -20.44
N HIS A 183 7.38 6.35 -19.12
CA HIS A 183 6.46 5.65 -18.22
C HIS A 183 5.83 6.63 -17.24
N THR A 184 4.54 6.43 -16.97
CA THR A 184 3.77 7.23 -16.04
C THR A 184 3.54 6.45 -14.74
N GLU A 185 3.82 7.06 -13.60
CA GLU A 185 3.53 6.46 -12.29
C GLU A 185 2.71 7.40 -11.41
N ILE A 186 1.90 6.82 -10.51
CA ILE A 186 1.20 7.57 -9.46
C ILE A 186 2.17 7.71 -8.28
N VAL A 187 2.62 8.94 -8.01
CA VAL A 187 3.62 9.23 -6.98
C VAL A 187 3.01 10.06 -5.85
N PRO A 188 3.22 9.69 -4.57
CA PRO A 188 2.84 10.53 -3.45
C PRO A 188 3.55 11.89 -3.49
N LEU A 189 2.83 13.00 -3.24
CA LEU A 189 3.37 14.37 -3.29
C LEU A 189 4.59 14.55 -2.37
N LYS A 190 4.66 13.83 -1.25
CA LYS A 190 5.82 13.85 -0.33
C LYS A 190 7.13 13.37 -0.97
N PHE A 191 7.04 12.60 -2.05
CA PHE A 191 8.16 12.07 -2.83
C PHE A 191 8.38 12.81 -4.14
N ILE A 192 7.68 13.92 -4.36
CA ILE A 192 7.85 14.78 -5.53
C ILE A 192 8.61 16.03 -5.09
N MET A 193 9.68 16.35 -5.82
CA MET A 193 10.42 17.58 -5.63
C MET A 193 10.34 18.41 -6.92
N PRO A 194 9.76 19.62 -6.89
CA PRO A 194 9.84 20.51 -8.04
C PRO A 194 11.31 20.86 -8.34
N VAL A 195 11.69 20.76 -9.61
CA VAL A 195 13.02 21.15 -10.10
C VAL A 195 12.87 22.11 -11.27
N GLY A 196 13.68 23.17 -11.27
CA GLY A 196 13.61 24.25 -12.26
C GLY A 196 12.80 25.47 -11.78
N GLY A 197 12.92 26.57 -12.53
CA GLY A 197 12.47 27.89 -12.09
C GLY A 197 13.36 28.50 -11.00
N ALA A 198 12.90 29.58 -10.38
CA ALA A 198 13.58 30.18 -9.24
C ALA A 198 13.39 29.30 -7.99
N MET A 199 14.41 28.50 -7.66
CA MET A 199 14.40 27.60 -6.50
C MET A 199 15.47 28.01 -5.49
N PRO A 200 15.23 27.84 -4.18
CA PRO A 200 16.25 28.05 -3.17
C PRO A 200 17.47 27.16 -3.45
N CYS A 201 18.64 27.78 -3.60
CA CYS A 201 19.91 27.09 -3.80
C CYS A 201 20.83 27.35 -2.59
N PRO A 202 20.54 26.73 -1.42
CA PRO A 202 21.34 26.95 -0.23
C PRO A 202 22.77 26.47 -0.41
N SER A 203 23.70 27.08 0.31
CA SER A 203 25.06 26.58 0.42
C SER A 203 25.06 25.20 1.08
N LEU A 204 26.05 24.38 0.69
CA LEU A 204 26.19 23.00 1.12
C LEU A 204 27.42 22.88 2.03
N GLN A 205 27.25 22.20 3.16
CA GLN A 205 28.29 21.96 4.16
C GLN A 205 28.49 20.46 4.39
N VAL A 206 29.63 20.10 4.98
CA VAL A 206 29.89 18.72 5.45
C VAL A 206 28.80 18.33 6.45
N GLY A 207 28.25 17.13 6.29
CA GLY A 207 27.13 16.61 7.08
C GLY A 207 25.74 16.94 6.51
N ASP A 208 25.63 17.81 5.50
CA ASP A 208 24.35 18.04 4.83
C ASP A 208 23.89 16.80 4.06
N TYR A 209 22.59 16.55 4.11
CA TYR A 209 21.94 15.49 3.35
C TYR A 209 21.55 16.01 1.96
N VAL A 210 21.84 15.21 0.94
CA VAL A 210 21.61 15.59 -0.45
C VAL A 210 21.05 14.42 -1.26
N PHE A 211 20.33 14.75 -2.34
CA PHE A 211 20.24 13.87 -3.48
C PHE A 211 21.38 14.15 -4.46
N VAL A 212 22.06 13.09 -4.87
CA VAL A 212 23.15 13.12 -5.85
C VAL A 212 22.64 12.64 -7.19
N ARG A 213 22.84 13.44 -8.24
CA ARG A 213 22.59 13.08 -9.63
C ARG A 213 23.63 12.07 -10.10
N ILE A 214 23.17 10.90 -10.49
CA ILE A 214 23.97 9.82 -11.08
C ILE A 214 23.64 9.76 -12.57
N ARG A 215 24.66 9.96 -13.40
CA ARG A 215 24.57 9.84 -14.86
C ARG A 215 25.12 8.48 -15.28
N LYS A 216 24.34 7.69 -16.01
CA LYS A 216 24.81 6.48 -16.69
C LYS A 216 25.18 6.79 -18.14
N GLN A 217 26.01 5.93 -18.74
CA GLN A 217 26.52 6.12 -20.11
C GLN A 217 25.42 6.20 -21.18
N LEU A 218 24.24 5.63 -20.93
CA LEU A 218 23.11 5.60 -21.86
C LEU A 218 22.20 6.85 -21.80
N GLY A 219 22.67 7.96 -21.21
CA GLY A 219 21.85 9.16 -20.98
C GLY A 219 20.84 9.02 -19.83
N ASP A 220 20.86 7.88 -19.15
CA ASP A 220 20.00 7.56 -18.03
C ASP A 220 20.45 8.29 -16.76
N GLU A 221 19.59 9.16 -16.24
CA GLU A 221 19.88 9.94 -15.04
C GLU A 221 18.90 9.63 -13.92
N HIS A 222 19.43 9.47 -12.72
CA HIS A 222 18.64 9.26 -11.50
C HIS A 222 19.32 9.92 -10.31
N TYR A 223 18.58 10.07 -9.23
CA TYR A 223 19.02 10.70 -8.01
C TYR A 223 18.95 9.70 -6.86
N VAL A 224 20.01 9.70 -6.05
CA VAL A 224 20.14 8.80 -4.89
C VAL A 224 20.53 9.59 -3.65
N PRO A 225 20.08 9.18 -2.45
CA PRO A 225 20.40 9.89 -1.22
C PRO A 225 21.89 9.71 -0.87
N GLY A 226 22.49 10.77 -0.33
CA GLY A 226 23.87 10.81 0.14
C GLY A 226 24.11 11.90 1.19
N VAL A 227 25.29 11.87 1.79
CA VAL A 227 25.76 12.83 2.81
C VAL A 227 27.06 13.47 2.33
N ILE A 228 27.15 14.78 2.42
CA ILE A 228 28.37 15.52 2.03
C ILE A 228 29.47 15.22 3.04
N ILE A 229 30.61 14.74 2.56
CA ILE A 229 31.79 14.45 3.38
C ILE A 229 32.96 15.40 3.13
N ALA A 230 32.97 16.09 1.98
CA ALA A 230 33.91 17.17 1.70
C ALA A 230 33.28 18.22 0.79
N THR A 231 33.61 19.48 1.03
CA THR A 231 33.23 20.63 0.20
C THR A 231 34.43 21.13 -0.59
N PRO A 232 34.23 21.75 -1.77
CA PRO A 232 35.33 22.28 -2.57
C PRO A 232 36.13 23.33 -1.78
N ASN A 233 37.44 23.32 -1.97
CA ASN A 233 38.34 24.29 -1.37
C ASN A 233 38.21 25.64 -2.05
N LYS A 234 37.68 26.64 -1.34
CA LYS A 234 37.50 28.01 -1.88
C LYS A 234 38.80 28.71 -2.25
N ALA A 235 39.95 28.26 -1.73
CA ALA A 235 41.25 28.81 -2.05
C ALA A 235 41.79 28.31 -3.41
N ASP A 236 41.27 27.18 -3.91
CA ASP A 236 41.66 26.60 -5.19
C ASP A 236 40.54 26.84 -6.22
N LEU A 237 40.83 27.60 -7.27
CA LEU A 237 39.86 27.96 -8.30
C LEU A 237 39.44 26.77 -9.19
N GLU A 238 40.23 25.70 -9.20
CA GLU A 238 39.92 24.47 -9.95
C GLU A 238 39.11 23.47 -9.13
N ASP A 239 39.15 23.55 -7.79
CA ASP A 239 38.37 22.69 -6.93
C ASP A 239 36.90 23.15 -6.82
N LYS A 240 36.06 22.56 -7.67
CA LYS A 240 34.60 22.81 -7.73
C LYS A 240 33.79 21.59 -7.28
N LEU A 241 34.44 20.54 -6.79
CA LEU A 241 33.81 19.25 -6.57
C LEU A 241 33.47 19.03 -5.10
N TYR A 242 32.21 18.66 -4.87
CA TYR A 242 31.79 18.10 -3.59
C TYR A 242 32.06 16.60 -3.60
N THR A 243 32.49 16.08 -2.45
CA THR A 243 32.54 14.63 -2.24
C THR A 243 31.35 14.19 -1.40
N VAL A 244 30.59 13.24 -1.92
CA VAL A 244 29.37 12.73 -1.27
C VAL A 244 29.49 11.24 -1.02
N LEU A 245 29.15 10.80 0.19
CA LEU A 245 28.97 9.40 0.55
C LEU A 245 27.52 9.00 0.26
N LYS A 246 27.32 8.12 -0.73
CA LYS A 246 25.99 7.64 -1.12
C LYS A 246 25.46 6.61 -0.13
N TYR A 247 24.16 6.31 -0.22
CA TYR A 247 23.48 5.28 0.57
C TYR A 247 24.13 3.89 0.54
N ASN A 248 24.87 3.57 -0.53
CA ASN A 248 25.57 2.30 -0.71
C ASN A 248 27.04 2.35 -0.26
N ASN A 249 27.41 3.33 0.57
CA ASN A 249 28.77 3.56 1.08
C ASN A 249 29.83 3.83 0.01
N ARG A 250 29.44 4.14 -1.24
CA ARG A 250 30.37 4.57 -2.28
C ARG A 250 30.49 6.09 -2.30
N LYS A 251 31.71 6.57 -2.46
CA LYS A 251 31.99 7.99 -2.66
C LYS A 251 31.66 8.38 -4.11
N GLU A 252 31.14 9.59 -4.30
CA GLU A 252 30.86 10.21 -5.58
C GLU A 252 31.38 11.64 -5.57
N HIS A 253 32.04 12.07 -6.64
CA HIS A 253 32.50 13.44 -6.81
C HIS A 253 31.59 14.17 -7.79
N CYS A 254 31.00 15.28 -7.35
CA CYS A 254 29.97 15.95 -8.13
C CYS A 254 30.01 17.47 -7.92
N VAL A 255 29.72 18.19 -9.00
CA VAL A 255 29.53 19.65 -8.97
C VAL A 255 28.23 20.04 -8.27
N ARG A 256 28.12 21.30 -7.84
CA ARG A 256 26.94 21.84 -7.14
C ARG A 256 25.61 21.58 -7.86
N ASN A 257 25.60 21.64 -9.20
CA ASN A 257 24.40 21.42 -10.03
C ASN A 257 23.91 19.96 -10.04
N GLY A 258 24.74 19.01 -9.61
CA GLY A 258 24.37 17.62 -9.42
C GLY A 258 23.74 17.33 -8.05
N LEU A 259 23.61 18.34 -7.19
CA LEU A 259 23.21 18.17 -5.79
C LEU A 259 21.92 18.93 -5.46
N ILE A 260 21.00 18.24 -4.79
CA ILE A 260 19.77 18.84 -4.25
C ILE A 260 19.79 18.65 -2.74
N LYS A 261 19.83 19.76 -1.97
CA LYS A 261 19.77 19.70 -0.49
C LYS A 261 18.43 19.13 -0.04
N ILE A 262 18.48 18.19 0.90
CA ILE A 262 17.30 17.57 1.51
C ILE A 262 17.40 17.56 3.03
N SER A 263 16.27 17.36 3.70
CA SER A 263 16.25 17.16 5.14
C SER A 263 16.72 15.76 5.52
N GLN A 264 17.21 15.61 6.75
CA GLN A 264 17.55 14.31 7.32
C GLN A 264 16.39 13.31 7.24
N ARG A 265 15.15 13.75 7.57
CA ARG A 265 13.96 12.91 7.47
C ARG A 265 13.74 12.38 6.06
N ARG A 266 13.97 13.21 5.04
CA ARG A 266 13.86 12.80 3.63
C ARG A 266 14.96 11.82 3.27
N TYR A 267 16.21 12.07 3.68
CA TYR A 267 17.31 11.12 3.49
C TYR A 267 16.99 9.75 4.05
N THR A 268 16.62 9.65 5.34
CA THR A 268 16.29 8.37 6.00
C THR A 268 15.15 7.66 5.29
N CYS A 269 14.09 8.40 4.94
CA CYS A 269 12.95 7.83 4.23
C CYS A 269 13.34 7.31 2.84
N SER A 270 14.14 8.06 2.08
CA SER A 270 14.62 7.65 0.75
C SER A 270 15.52 6.42 0.82
N CYS A 271 16.44 6.35 1.79
CA CYS A 271 17.26 5.16 2.02
C CYS A 271 16.38 3.94 2.29
N LEU A 272 15.41 4.05 3.22
CA LEU A 272 14.48 2.96 3.53
C LEU A 272 13.70 2.51 2.30
N CYS A 273 13.20 3.45 1.49
CA CYS A 273 12.46 3.14 0.28
C CYS A 273 13.29 2.34 -0.74
N ILE A 274 14.57 2.69 -0.90
CA ILE A 274 15.50 1.96 -1.76
C ILE A 274 15.69 0.53 -1.25
N TYR A 275 16.00 0.37 0.04
CA TYR A 275 16.19 -0.96 0.64
C TYR A 275 14.94 -1.84 0.48
N THR A 276 13.75 -1.30 0.75
CA THR A 276 12.49 -2.04 0.59
C THR A 276 12.25 -2.43 -0.88
N SER A 277 12.51 -1.53 -1.83
CA SER A 277 12.37 -1.85 -3.26
C SER A 277 13.37 -2.93 -3.70
N MET A 278 14.62 -2.89 -3.22
CA MET A 278 15.61 -3.93 -3.50
C MET A 278 15.16 -5.30 -2.97
N CYS A 279 14.69 -5.38 -1.72
CA CYS A 279 14.17 -6.63 -1.14
C CYS A 279 12.97 -7.19 -1.92
N LYS A 280 12.05 -6.32 -2.38
CA LYS A 280 10.92 -6.73 -3.22
C LYS A 280 11.39 -7.36 -4.53
N MET A 281 12.37 -6.75 -5.22
CA MET A 281 12.86 -7.26 -6.50
C MET A 281 13.52 -8.63 -6.37
N THR A 282 14.30 -8.87 -5.31
CA THR A 282 14.88 -10.19 -5.02
C THR A 282 13.80 -11.25 -4.81
N TYR A 283 12.76 -10.93 -4.03
CA TYR A 283 11.64 -11.84 -3.77
C TYR A 283 10.89 -12.26 -5.07
N TYR A 284 10.63 -11.32 -5.98
CA TYR A 284 9.97 -11.64 -7.25
C TYR A 284 10.84 -12.50 -8.18
N GLN A 285 12.16 -12.29 -8.20
CA GLN A 285 13.09 -13.10 -8.99
C GLN A 285 13.17 -14.55 -8.49
N THR A 286 13.25 -14.75 -7.17
CA THR A 286 13.25 -16.10 -6.58
C THR A 286 11.95 -16.85 -6.89
N ARG A 287 10.81 -16.16 -6.87
CA ARG A 287 9.51 -16.79 -7.16
C ARG A 287 9.31 -17.14 -8.63
N LEU A 288 9.90 -16.37 -9.55
CA LEU A 288 9.92 -16.72 -10.97
C LEU A 288 10.79 -17.96 -11.24
N GLN A 289 11.92 -18.10 -10.56
CA GLN A 289 12.78 -19.30 -10.71
C GLN A 289 12.12 -20.58 -10.19
N VAL A 290 11.34 -20.51 -9.10
CA VAL A 290 10.61 -21.69 -8.58
C VAL A 290 9.52 -22.14 -9.55
N LYS A 291 8.81 -21.20 -10.20
CA LYS A 291 7.79 -21.53 -11.21
C LYS A 291 8.33 -22.18 -12.48
N PHE A 292 9.59 -21.91 -12.85
CA PHE A 292 10.24 -22.55 -14.00
C PHE A 292 10.85 -23.92 -13.68
N GLN A 293 10.76 -24.40 -12.43
CA GLN A 293 11.15 -25.76 -12.05
C GLN A 293 9.95 -26.68 -11.77
N GLU A 294 8.72 -26.14 -11.83
CA GLU A 294 7.46 -26.88 -11.65
C GLU A 294 6.69 -27.09 -12.98
N GLU A 295 7.28 -26.73 -14.13
CA GLU A 295 6.83 -27.10 -15.49
C GLU A 295 7.80 -28.09 -16.11
#